data_AF-T1BN86-F1
#
_entry.id   AF-T1BN86-F1
#
_cell.length_a   1.000
_cell.length_b   1.000
_cell.length_c   1.000
_cell.angle_alpha   90.00
_cell.angle_beta   90.00
_cell.angle_gamma   90.00
#
_symmetry.space_group_name_H-M   'P 1'
#
loop_
_entity.id
_entity.type
_entity.pdbx_description
1 polymer ?
#
loop_
_entity_poly.entity_id
_entity_poly.type
_entity_poly.pdbx_seq_one_letter_code
_entity_poly.pdbx_strand_id
1 'polypeptide(L)' 'LVPVAHDAGRFWPRRGLLKKPGTIRVVIGPPVSATGRDPREVNQEVQAWIEATVARLEGRAPAH' A
#
# COMPACT_ATOMS: atom_id res chain seq x y z
N LEU A 1 -4.13 -7.06 12.38
CA LEU A 1 -4.12 -7.05 10.90
C LEU A 1 -2.70 -6.84 10.40
N VAL A 2 -2.39 -7.26 9.17
CA VAL A 2 -1.04 -7.11 8.58
C VAL A 2 -1.17 -6.26 7.32
N PRO A 3 -0.53 -5.07 7.26
CA PRO A 3 -0.62 -4.20 6.10
C PRO A 3 0.29 -4.70 4.97
N VAL A 4 -0.17 -4.55 3.72
CA VAL A 4 0.56 -4.97 2.51
C VAL A 4 0.53 -3.85 1.50
N ALA A 5 1.70 -3.47 1.00
CA ALA A 5 1.87 -2.46 -0.05
C ALA A 5 2.48 -3.10 -1.31
N HIS A 6 2.02 -2.68 -2.49
CA HIS A 6 2.56 -3.19 -3.76
C HIS A 6 2.49 -2.14 -4.89
N ASP A 7 3.37 -2.24 -5.88
CA ASP A 7 3.43 -1.33 -7.03
C ASP A 7 2.71 -1.85 -8.29
N ALA A 8 1.82 -2.84 -8.12
CA ALA A 8 1.09 -3.49 -9.23
C ALA A 8 0.35 -2.51 -10.15
N GLY A 9 -0.11 -1.37 -9.62
CA GLY A 9 -0.78 -0.32 -10.40
C GLY A 9 0.06 0.23 -11.56
N ARG A 10 1.40 0.10 -11.50
CA ARG A 10 2.30 0.46 -12.62
C ARG A 10 2.12 -0.42 -13.86
N PHE A 11 1.73 -1.67 -13.66
CA PHE A 11 1.59 -2.67 -14.73
C PHE A 11 0.12 -2.95 -15.05
N TRP A 12 -0.73 -2.94 -14.01
CA TRP A 12 -2.15 -3.29 -14.07
C TRP A 12 -2.99 -2.13 -13.54
N PRO A 13 -3.18 -1.06 -14.34
CA PRO A 13 -3.92 0.12 -13.89
C PRO A 13 -5.40 -0.22 -13.64
N ARG A 14 -6.01 0.46 -12.67
CA ARG A 14 -7.43 0.31 -12.35
C ARG A 14 -8.28 0.62 -13.59
N ARG A 15 -9.14 -0.33 -13.99
CA ARG A 15 -9.98 -0.28 -15.20
C ARG A 15 -9.20 -0.24 -16.52
N GLY A 16 -7.91 -0.61 -16.52
CA GLY A 16 -7.15 -0.82 -17.75
C GLY A 16 -7.62 -2.08 -18.49
N LEU A 17 -7.75 -1.98 -19.82
CA LEU A 17 -8.12 -3.12 -20.66
C LEU A 17 -6.96 -4.11 -20.90
N LEU A 18 -5.71 -3.67 -20.68
CA LEU A 18 -4.50 -4.47 -20.90
C LEU A 18 -3.65 -4.56 -19.63
N LYS A 19 -3.28 -5.78 -19.25
CA LYS A 19 -2.28 -6.05 -18.20
C LYS A 19 -0.89 -6.10 -18.85
N LYS A 20 0.02 -5.23 -18.43
CA LYS A 20 1.41 -5.27 -18.89
C LYS A 20 2.22 -6.30 -18.06
N PRO A 21 3.15 -7.04 -18.67
CA PRO A 21 4.10 -7.86 -17.93
C PRO A 21 5.12 -6.98 -17.19
N GLY A 22 5.65 -7.50 -16.09
CA GLY A 22 6.69 -6.85 -15.29
C GLY A 22 6.79 -7.43 -13.89
N THR A 23 7.73 -6.91 -13.10
CA THR A 23 7.96 -7.36 -11.72
C THR A 23 7.13 -6.54 -10.74
N ILE A 24 6.20 -7.19 -10.03
CA ILE A 24 5.49 -6.58 -8.92
C ILE A 24 6.32 -6.71 -7.65
N ARG A 25 6.59 -5.58 -6.99
CA ARG A 25 7.23 -5.55 -5.67
C ARG A 25 6.16 -5.48 -4.60
N VAL A 26 6.29 -6.33 -3.60
CA VAL A 26 5.37 -6.42 -2.46
C VAL A 26 6.18 -6.20 -1.19
N VAL A 27 5.64 -5.40 -0.28
CA VAL A 27 6.20 -5.17 1.05
C VAL A 27 5.12 -5.52 2.07
N ILE A 28 5.47 -6.41 2.99
CA ILE A 28 4.63 -6.81 4.12
C ILE A 28 5.10 -6.03 5.34
N GLY A 29 4.19 -5.29 5.97
CA GLY A 29 4.49 -4.49 7.14
C GLY A 29 4.32 -5.25 8.46
N PRO A 30 4.67 -4.61 9.58
CA PRO A 30 4.49 -5.19 10.90
C PRO A 30 2.99 -5.38 11.22
N PRO A 31 2.62 -6.39 12.03
CA PRO A 31 1.24 -6.54 12.50
C PRO A 31 0.79 -5.31 13.29
N VAL A 32 -0.42 -4.82 12.98
CA VAL A 32 -1.11 -3.76 13.72
C VAL A 32 -2.24 -4.39 14.54
N SER A 33 -2.28 -4.10 15.83
CA SER A 33 -3.38 -4.53 16.69
C SER A 33 -4.61 -3.64 16.46
N ALA A 34 -5.78 -4.26 16.33
CA ALA A 34 -7.07 -3.57 16.22
C ALA A 34 -7.92 -3.71 17.49
N THR A 35 -7.46 -4.51 18.47
CA THR A 35 -8.24 -4.82 19.68
C THR A 35 -8.50 -3.56 20.50
N GLY A 36 -9.77 -3.24 20.71
CA GLY A 36 -10.18 -2.09 21.53
C GLY A 36 -9.92 -0.71 20.92
N ARG A 37 -9.55 -0.64 19.63
CA ARG A 37 -9.27 0.62 18.92
C ARG A 37 -10.41 1.02 17.99
N ASP A 38 -10.54 2.32 17.73
CA ASP A 38 -11.49 2.81 16.73
C ASP A 38 -11.07 2.34 15.31
N PRO A 39 -11.98 1.75 14.51
CA PRO A 39 -11.65 1.27 13.18
C PRO A 39 -11.13 2.35 12.23
N ARG A 40 -11.57 3.60 12.35
CA ARG A 40 -11.12 4.71 11.49
C ARG A 40 -9.67 5.05 11.80
N GLU A 41 -9.30 5.09 13.07
CA GLU A 41 -7.92 5.34 13.51
C GLU A 41 -6.98 4.26 12.99
N VAL A 42 -7.36 2.98 13.15
CA VAL A 42 -6.55 1.84 12.67
C VAL A 42 -6.42 1.88 11.14
N ASN A 43 -7.49 2.21 10.42
CA ASN A 43 -7.45 2.33 8.97
C ASN A 43 -6.55 3.49 8.52
N GLN A 44 -6.55 4.63 9.20
CA GLN A 44 -5.68 5.76 8.89
C GLN A 44 -4.20 5.43 9.09
N GLU A 45 -3.86 4.75 10.19
CA GLU A 45 -2.49 4.26 10.46
C GLU A 45 -1.99 3.34 9.33
N VAL A 46 -2.83 2.35 8.97
CA VAL A 46 -2.52 1.41 7.89
C VAL A 46 -2.40 2.11 6.55
N GLN A 47 -3.31 3.04 6.25
CA GLN A 47 -3.31 3.80 5.00
C GLN A 47 -2.03 4.63 4.88
N ALA A 48 -1.65 5.37 5.92
CA ALA A 48 -0.45 6.19 5.93
C ALA A 48 0.81 5.33 5.68
N TRP A 49 0.89 4.15 6.30
CA TRP A 49 2.00 3.23 6.09
C TRP A 49 2.05 2.69 4.66
N ILE A 50 0.90 2.31 4.09
CA ILE A 50 0.80 1.84 2.70
C ILE A 50 1.24 2.94 1.73
N GLU A 51 0.72 4.16 1.89
CA GLU A 51 1.00 5.29 1.00
C GLU A 51 2.49 5.67 1.00
N ALA A 52 3.12 5.73 2.18
CA ALA A 52 4.55 5.96 2.33
C ALA A 52 5.39 4.83 1.73
N THR A 53 4.97 3.58 1.92
CA THR A 53 5.68 2.41 1.37
C THR A 53 5.59 2.35 -0.15
N VAL A 54 4.41 2.60 -0.73
CA VAL A 54 4.24 2.74 -2.18
C VAL A 54 5.06 3.92 -2.70
N ALA A 55 5.12 5.03 -1.97
CA ALA A 55 5.94 6.18 -2.36
C ALA A 55 7.42 5.80 -2.52
N ARG A 56 7.96 5.09 -1.53
CA ARG A 56 9.31 4.53 -1.57
C ARG A 56 9.50 3.53 -2.72
N LEU A 57 8.55 2.63 -2.95
CA LEU A 57 8.62 1.69 -4.08
C LEU A 57 8.68 2.43 -5.42
N GLU A 58 7.90 3.50 -5.55
CA GLU A 58 7.82 4.27 -6.79
C GLU A 58 8.96 5.28 -6.98
N GLY A 59 9.75 5.55 -5.94
CA GLY A 59 10.78 6.59 -5.95
C GLY A 59 10.21 8.01 -5.88
N ARG A 60 8.96 8.17 -5.43
CA ARG A 60 8.32 9.48 -5.20
C ARG A 60 8.56 9.93 -3.76
N ALA A 61 8.67 11.24 -3.53
CA ALA A 61 8.62 11.78 -2.17
C ALA A 61 7.25 11.44 -1.53
N PRO A 62 7.17 11.14 -0.23
CA PRO A 62 5.91 10.96 0.46
C PRO A 62 5.11 12.28 0.39
N ALA A 63 3.80 12.18 0.10
CA ALA A 63 2.93 13.35 0.06
C ALA A 63 2.81 13.98 1.46
N HIS A 64 2.88 15.32 1.52
CA HIS A 64 2.78 16.14 2.73
C HIS A 64 1.33 16.35 3.16
#